data_AF-A0A8T4SIU7-F1
#
_entry.id   AF-A0A8T4SIU7-F1
#
_cell.length_a   1.000
_cell.length_b   1.000
_cell.length_c   1.000
_cell.angle_alpha   90.00
_cell.angle_beta   90.00
_cell.angle_gamma   90.00
#
_symmetry.space_group_name_H-M   'P 1'
#
loop_
_entity.id
_entity.type
_entity.pdbx_description
1 polymer ?
#
loop_
_entity_poly.entity_id
_entity_poly.type
_entity_poly.pdbx_seq_one_letter_code
_entity_poly.pdbx_strand_id
1 'polypeptide(L)'
;MAEIVSFRFKEHELGHIQKLSATKKVDKTAAARELIEYGWRYYILQQYKEGKLSLEKTAKELHTSISELIDLLAELGIKSPITYDDYLEGLKNIT
;
A
#
# COMPACT_ATOMS: atom_id res chain seq x y z
N MET A 1 1.81 10.46 17.59
CA MET A 1 3.12 10.94 18.05
C MET A 1 4.18 10.49 17.06
N ALA A 2 5.21 11.30 16.80
CA ALA A 2 6.35 10.87 15.99
C ALA A 2 7.49 10.43 16.90
N GLU A 3 8.10 9.29 16.61
CA GLU A 3 9.25 8.74 17.32
C GLU A 3 10.51 8.89 16.46
N ILE A 4 11.65 9.17 17.09
CA ILE A 4 12.95 9.25 16.40
C ILE A 4 13.63 7.89 16.53
N VAL A 5 13.85 7.24 15.40
CA VAL A 5 14.52 5.93 15.32
C VAL A 5 15.78 6.07 14.47
N SER A 6 16.89 5.50 14.92
CA SER A 6 18.15 5.46 14.18
C SER A 6 18.24 4.17 13.36
N PHE A 7 18.44 4.30 12.05
CA PHE A 7 18.61 3.19 11.13
C PHE A 7 20.00 3.22 10.49
N ARG A 8 20.62 2.04 10.37
CA ARG A 8 21.83 1.87 9.56
C ARG A 8 21.43 1.40 8.17
N PHE A 9 21.66 2.24 7.18
CA PHE A 9 21.39 1.93 5.79
C PHE A 9 22.65 1.47 5.06
N LYS A 10 22.47 0.56 4.10
CA LYS A 10 23.46 0.25 3.08
C LYS A 10 23.54 1.41 2.08
N GLU A 11 24.65 1.47 1.35
CA GLU A 11 24.92 2.55 0.40
C GLU A 11 23.82 2.69 -0.67
N HIS A 12 23.36 1.58 -1.24
CA HIS A 12 22.31 1.61 -2.26
C HIS A 12 20.95 2.07 -1.70
N GLU A 13 20.63 1.75 -0.45
CA GLU A 13 19.38 2.18 0.21
C GLU A 13 19.39 3.71 0.43
N LEU A 14 20.53 4.26 0.87
CA LEU A 14 20.73 5.71 0.93
C LEU A 14 20.62 6.35 -0.45
N GLY A 15 21.14 5.67 -1.49
CA GLY A 15 21.01 6.10 -2.88
C GLY A 15 19.54 6.26 -3.31
N HIS A 16 18.67 5.33 -2.95
CA HIS A 16 17.23 5.43 -3.23
C HIS A 16 16.59 6.65 -2.55
N ILE A 17 16.88 6.88 -1.27
CA ILE A 17 16.35 8.02 -0.50
C ILE A 17 16.80 9.35 -1.13
N GLN A 18 18.09 9.46 -1.46
CA GLN A 18 18.65 10.67 -2.08
C GLN A 18 18.03 10.94 -3.46
N LYS A 19 17.88 9.90 -4.27
CA LYS A 19 17.28 10.02 -5.60
C LYS A 19 15.82 10.48 -5.52
N LEU A 20 15.02 9.91 -4.61
CA LEU A 20 13.63 10.32 -4.43
C LEU A 20 13.51 11.74 -3.88
N SER A 21 14.32 12.08 -2.87
CA SER A 21 14.42 13.42 -2.30
C SER A 21 14.73 14.48 -3.37
N ALA A 22 15.70 14.23 -4.23
CA ALA A 22 16.06 15.12 -5.33
C ALA A 22 14.94 15.23 -6.38
N THR A 23 14.31 14.10 -6.75
CA THR A 23 13.26 14.05 -7.78
C THR A 23 12.02 14.82 -7.36
N LYS A 24 11.59 14.64 -6.11
CA LYS A 24 10.38 15.26 -5.55
C LYS A 24 10.63 16.59 -4.85
N LYS A 25 11.90 17.02 -4.74
CA LYS A 25 12.33 18.22 -4.01
C LYS A 25 11.82 18.27 -2.56
N VAL A 26 11.91 17.12 -1.88
CA VAL A 26 11.55 16.96 -0.46
C VAL A 26 12.78 16.60 0.36
N ASP A 27 12.74 16.77 1.68
CA ASP A 27 13.84 16.36 2.54
C ASP A 27 14.00 14.83 2.60
N LYS A 28 15.15 14.37 3.11
CA LYS A 28 15.48 12.93 3.18
C LYS A 28 14.55 12.14 4.09
N THR A 29 14.03 12.75 5.16
CA THR A 29 13.11 12.11 6.09
C THR A 29 11.75 11.91 5.42
N ALA A 30 11.24 12.91 4.71
CA ALA A 30 10.02 12.80 3.92
C ALA A 30 10.14 11.73 2.84
N ALA A 31 11.25 11.72 2.09
CA ALA A 31 11.52 10.70 1.08
C ALA A 31 11.63 9.29 1.69
N ALA A 32 12.31 9.15 2.84
CA ALA A 32 12.43 7.86 3.52
C ALA A 32 11.08 7.33 4.00
N ARG A 33 10.23 8.19 4.59
CA ARG A 33 8.87 7.83 5.00
C ARG A 33 8.04 7.38 3.81
N GLU A 34 8.11 8.10 2.69
CA GLU A 34 7.37 7.73 1.50
C GLU A 34 7.82 6.39 0.90
N LEU A 35 9.14 6.11 0.91
CA LEU A 35 9.65 4.80 0.50
C LEU A 35 9.17 3.67 1.42
N ILE A 36 9.07 3.92 2.73
CA ILE A 36 8.51 2.96 3.69
C ILE A 36 7.03 2.68 3.36
N GLU A 37 6.23 3.72 3.11
CA GLU A 37 4.82 3.57 2.72
C GLU A 37 4.66 2.80 1.41
N TYR A 38 5.50 3.07 0.41
CA TYR A 38 5.50 2.30 -0.84
C TYR A 38 5.88 0.84 -0.62
N GLY A 39 6.89 0.57 0.21
CA GLY A 39 7.30 -0.79 0.57
C GLY A 39 6.19 -1.56 1.27
N TRP A 40 5.51 -0.92 2.24
CA TRP A 40 4.38 -1.50 2.96
C TRP A 40 3.20 -1.79 2.02
N ARG A 41 2.82 -0.82 1.19
CA ARG A 41 1.77 -0.99 0.17
C ARG A 41 2.06 -2.18 -0.73
N TYR A 42 3.27 -2.27 -1.26
CA TYR A 42 3.68 -3.38 -2.11
C TYR A 42 3.56 -4.72 -1.38
N TYR A 43 4.08 -4.82 -0.14
CA TYR A 43 4.02 -6.04 0.66
C TYR A 43 2.57 -6.52 0.88
N ILE A 44 1.69 -5.62 1.32
CA ILE A 44 0.29 -5.93 1.58
C ILE A 44 -0.45 -6.34 0.31
N LEU A 45 -0.21 -5.66 -0.82
CA LEU A 45 -0.80 -6.02 -2.11
C LEU A 45 -0.31 -7.41 -2.59
N GLN A 46 0.95 -7.78 -2.33
CA GLN A 46 1.42 -9.14 -2.59
C GLN A 46 0.69 -10.17 -1.73
N GLN A 47 0.51 -9.91 -0.42
CA GLN A 47 -0.22 -10.83 0.45
C GLN A 47 -1.69 -10.99 0.02
N TYR A 48 -2.33 -9.92 -0.45
CA TYR A 48 -3.67 -9.99 -1.04
C TYR A 48 -3.70 -10.84 -2.31
N LYS A 49 -2.76 -10.59 -3.23
CA LYS A 49 -2.64 -11.35 -4.49
C LYS A 49 -2.39 -12.85 -4.26
N GLU A 50 -1.67 -13.19 -3.20
CA GLU A 50 -1.44 -14.58 -2.77
C GLU A 50 -2.64 -15.20 -2.03
N GLY A 51 -3.74 -14.47 -1.86
CA GLY A 51 -4.95 -14.93 -1.17
C GLY A 51 -4.82 -15.00 0.35
N LYS A 52 -3.75 -14.43 0.94
CA LYS A 52 -3.50 -14.44 2.38
C LYS A 52 -4.28 -13.37 3.14
N LEU A 53 -4.69 -12.31 2.45
CA LEU A 53 -5.52 -11.23 3.00
C LEU A 53 -6.84 -11.14 2.24
N SER A 54 -7.93 -10.88 2.97
CA SER A 54 -9.21 -10.49 2.37
C SER A 54 -9.19 -9.01 1.96
N LEU A 55 -10.09 -8.60 1.08
CA LEU A 55 -10.20 -7.22 0.62
C LEU A 55 -10.39 -6.23 1.78
N GLU A 56 -11.24 -6.57 2.76
CA GLU A 56 -11.47 -5.76 3.96
C GLU A 56 -10.19 -5.61 4.81
N LYS A 57 -9.45 -6.71 5.03
CA LYS A 57 -8.19 -6.67 5.78
C LYS A 57 -7.16 -5.82 5.05
N THR A 58 -7.05 -5.99 3.74
CA THR A 58 -6.14 -5.19 2.90
C THR A 58 -6.50 -3.70 2.95
N ALA A 59 -7.78 -3.34 2.87
CA ALA A 59 -8.22 -1.94 2.96
C ALA A 59 -7.86 -1.33 4.32
N LYS A 60 -8.03 -2.11 5.39
CA LYS A 60 -7.65 -1.70 6.75
C LYS A 60 -6.14 -1.47 6.91
N GLU A 61 -5.31 -2.40 6.42
CA GLU A 61 -3.84 -2.32 6.49
C GLU A 61 -3.27 -1.15 5.65
N LEU A 62 -3.96 -0.78 4.57
CA LEU A 62 -3.58 0.34 3.70
C LEU A 62 -4.24 1.67 4.08
N HIS A 63 -5.04 1.68 5.16
CA HIS A 63 -5.78 2.83 5.64
C HIS A 63 -6.64 3.50 4.55
N THR A 64 -7.32 2.70 3.75
CA THR A 64 -8.14 3.14 2.62
C THR A 64 -9.52 2.51 2.71
N SER A 65 -10.50 3.10 2.04
CA SER A 65 -11.81 2.48 1.86
C SER A 65 -11.71 1.27 0.92
N ILE A 66 -12.70 0.38 1.00
CA ILE A 66 -12.79 -0.77 0.08
C ILE A 66 -12.89 -0.30 -1.38
N SER A 67 -13.64 0.78 -1.65
CA SER A 67 -13.81 1.34 -2.99
C SER A 67 -12.48 1.85 -3.56
N GLU A 68 -11.74 2.65 -2.80
CA GLU A 68 -10.42 3.15 -3.20
C GLU A 68 -9.42 2.00 -3.42
N LEU A 69 -9.50 0.93 -2.62
CA LEU A 69 -8.69 -0.27 -2.85
C LEU A 69 -9.07 -0.98 -4.15
N ILE A 70 -10.35 -1.10 -4.47
CA ILE A 70 -10.80 -1.70 -5.74
C ILE A 70 -10.26 -0.90 -6.93
N ASP A 71 -10.36 0.43 -6.88
CA ASP A 71 -9.82 1.31 -7.92
C ASP A 71 -8.31 1.13 -8.06
N LEU A 72 -7.57 1.10 -6.95
CA LEU A 72 -6.12 0.85 -6.93
C LEU A 72 -5.76 -0.53 -7.52
N LEU A 73 -6.50 -1.58 -7.17
CA LEU A 73 -6.28 -2.92 -7.70
C LEU A 73 -6.52 -2.97 -9.22
N ALA A 74 -7.55 -2.26 -9.70
CA ALA A 74 -7.86 -2.14 -11.11
C ALA A 74 -6.75 -1.40 -11.89
N GLU A 75 -6.26 -0.27 -11.37
CA GLU A 75 -5.14 0.48 -11.95
C GLU A 75 -3.87 -0.36 -12.08
N LEU A 76 -3.61 -1.23 -11.09
CA LEU A 76 -2.45 -2.12 -11.07
C LEU A 76 -2.65 -3.42 -11.86
N GLY A 77 -3.83 -3.64 -12.45
CA GLY A 77 -4.18 -4.87 -13.16
C GLY A 77 -4.21 -6.12 -12.26
N ILE A 78 -4.33 -5.94 -10.95
CA ILE A 78 -4.45 -7.04 -9.99
C ILE A 78 -5.90 -7.50 -10.03
N LYS A 79 -6.14 -8.64 -10.67
CA LYS A 79 -7.48 -9.25 -10.68
C LYS A 79 -7.90 -9.56 -9.25
N SER A 80 -8.97 -8.90 -8.80
CA SER A 80 -9.65 -9.26 -7.56
C SER A 80 -10.10 -10.74 -7.65
N PRO A 81 -9.80 -11.59 -6.65
CA PRO A 81 -10.41 -12.91 -6.54
C PRO A 81 -11.92 -12.84 -6.26
N ILE A 82 -12.42 -11.64 -5.93
CA ILE A 82 -13.83 -11.37 -5.66
C ILE A 82 -14.44 -10.70 -6.90
N THR A 83 -15.46 -11.33 -7.48
CA THR A 83 -16.14 -10.83 -8.68
C THR A 83 -17.11 -9.69 -8.32
N TYR A 84 -17.53 -8.91 -9.33
CA TYR A 84 -18.54 -7.86 -9.13
C TYR A 84 -19.86 -8.41 -8.56
N ASP A 85 -20.19 -9.67 -8.89
CA ASP A 85 -21.37 -10.37 -8.37
C ASP A 85 -21.26 -10.67 -6.87
N ASP A 86 -20.08 -11.07 -6.40
CA ASP A 86 -19.83 -11.33 -4.97
C ASP A 86 -19.94 -10.04 -4.13
N TYR A 87 -19.56 -8.88 -4.68
CA TYR A 87 -19.74 -7.58 -4.03
C TYR A 87 -21.22 -7.21 -3.89
N LEU A 88 -22.02 -7.45 -4.94
CA LEU A 88 -23.47 -7.20 -4.91
C LEU A 88 -24.20 -8.13 -3.94
N GLU A 89 -23.76 -9.39 -3.81
CA GLU A 89 -24.30 -10.29 -2.77
C GLU A 89 -23.99 -9.79 -1.36
N GLY A 90 -22.77 -9.27 -1.13
CA GLY A 90 -22.41 -8.66 0.16
C GLY A 90 -23.32 -7.51 0.55
N LEU A 91 -23.64 -6.61 -0.38
CA LEU A 91 -24.53 -5.46 -0.18
C LEU A 91 -25.97 -5.86 0.19
N LYS A 92 -26.48 -6.95 -0.38
CA LYS A 92 -27.84 -7.45 -0.09
C LYS A 92 -28.00 -7.92 1.36
N ASN A 93 -26.92 -8.29 2.05
CA ASN A 93 -26.96 -8.77 3.42
C ASN A 93 -26.90 -7.65 4.48
N ILE A 94 -26.80 -6.39 4.05
CA ILE A 94 -26.70 -5.20 4.91
C ILE A 94 -27.91 -4.27 4.72
N THR A 95 -28.88 -4.65 3.89
CA THR A 95 -30.14 -3.94 3.62
C THR A 95 -31.32 -4.81 4.02
#